data_AF-A0A316V8U6-F1
#
_entry.id   AF-A0A316V8U6-F1
#
_cell.length_a   1.000
_cell.length_b   1.000
_cell.length_c   1.000
_cell.angle_alpha   90.00
_cell.angle_beta   90.00
_cell.angle_gamma   90.00
#
_symmetry.space_group_name_H-M   'P 1'
#
loop_
_entity.id
_entity.type
_entity.pdbx_description
1 polymer ?
#
loop_
_entity_poly.entity_id
_entity_poly.type
_entity_poly.pdbx_seq_one_letter_code
_entity_poly.pdbx_strand_id
1 'polypeptide(L)'
;MSQKAKEKAQQSAGPSQVGPGHLDEKEIADLIGKGKERLIKDGFHGASIWPQIIAWGDHDQFQHVNNVHFSKFIESNRMLFFSLVSKQMGEERHDDIVKGKGVGIILSSLAIRFRRPVLYPDTILVGRKPILPLEGGRFTIQTTLFSIAQQAEVASAEEIGVCYDYKALKKVDLPNDFKQALEDAAKNPGGPVKSRL
;
A
#
# COMPACT_ATOMS: atom_id res chain seq x y z
N MET A 1 11.90 -18.64 27.02
CA MET A 1 12.36 -18.71 25.61
C MET A 1 13.84 -19.10 25.62
N SER A 2 14.23 -20.10 24.83
CA SER A 2 15.60 -20.65 24.81
C SER A 2 16.60 -19.68 24.14
N GLN A 3 17.82 -19.62 24.67
CA GLN A 3 18.96 -18.84 24.14
C GLN A 3 19.21 -19.12 22.65
N LYS A 4 18.96 -20.36 22.20
CA LYS A 4 19.04 -20.78 20.80
C LYS A 4 18.05 -20.08 19.86
N ALA A 5 16.91 -19.59 20.37
CA ALA A 5 15.94 -18.86 19.56
C ALA A 5 16.37 -17.40 19.32
N LYS A 6 17.10 -16.80 20.27
CA LYS A 6 17.70 -15.46 20.11
C LYS A 6 18.88 -15.49 19.13
N GLU A 7 19.73 -16.52 19.22
CA GLU A 7 20.86 -16.69 18.29
C GLU A 7 20.39 -16.93 16.84
N LYS A 8 19.30 -17.69 16.63
CA LYS A 8 18.72 -17.89 15.30
C LYS A 8 18.13 -16.61 14.69
N ALA A 9 17.57 -15.72 15.52
CA ALA A 9 17.06 -14.42 15.06
C ALA A 9 18.20 -13.44 14.72
N GLN A 10 19.34 -13.53 15.41
CA GLN A 10 20.54 -12.75 15.09
C GLN A 10 21.31 -13.29 13.87
N GLN A 11 21.25 -14.59 13.60
CA GLN A 11 21.95 -15.22 12.47
C GLN A 11 21.18 -15.17 11.13
N SER A 12 19.90 -14.77 11.11
CA SER A 12 19.13 -14.59 9.86
C SER A 12 19.27 -13.20 9.22
N ALA A 13 20.14 -12.35 9.76
CA ALA A 13 20.48 -11.07 9.15
C ALA A 13 21.29 -11.32 7.86
N GLY A 14 20.60 -11.37 6.72
CA GLY A 14 21.20 -11.27 5.39
C GLY A 14 21.97 -9.95 5.21
N PRO A 15 22.73 -9.80 4.11
CA PRO A 15 23.84 -8.87 4.00
C PRO A 15 23.42 -7.39 4.16
N SER A 16 24.27 -6.67 4.90
CA SER A 16 24.28 -5.25 5.31
C SER A 16 23.05 -4.70 6.05
N GLN A 17 23.18 -4.60 7.38
CA GLN A 17 22.36 -3.78 8.29
C GLN A 17 22.52 -2.25 8.08
N VAL A 18 23.10 -1.81 6.97
CA VAL A 18 23.33 -0.39 6.70
C VAL A 18 22.18 0.09 5.83
N GLY A 19 21.23 0.82 6.42
CA GLY A 19 20.18 1.49 5.66
C GLY A 19 20.75 2.53 4.68
N PRO A 20 19.99 2.99 3.67
CA PRO A 20 20.40 3.93 2.62
C PRO A 20 20.83 5.33 3.09
N GLY A 21 21.09 5.56 4.38
CA GLY A 21 21.47 6.85 4.93
C GLY A 21 22.82 7.38 4.47
N HIS A 22 23.61 6.53 3.82
CA HIS A 22 24.87 6.91 3.19
C HIS A 22 24.74 7.11 1.68
N LEU A 23 23.59 6.77 1.09
CA LEU A 23 23.36 6.92 -0.34
C LEU A 23 23.05 8.37 -0.66
N ASP A 24 23.50 8.83 -1.83
CA ASP A 24 23.11 10.14 -2.34
C ASP A 24 21.67 10.14 -2.88
N GLU A 25 21.14 11.34 -3.16
CA GLU A 25 19.77 11.49 -3.66
C GLU A 25 19.52 10.77 -4.99
N LYS A 26 20.55 10.66 -5.85
CA LYS A 26 20.44 10.01 -7.15
C LYS A 26 20.38 8.50 -7.00
N GLU A 27 21.22 7.93 -6.14
CA GLU A 27 21.19 6.51 -5.81
C GLU A 27 19.82 6.10 -5.22
N ILE A 28 19.28 6.91 -4.31
CA ILE A 28 17.93 6.70 -3.74
C ILE A 28 16.87 6.75 -4.85
N ALA A 29 16.92 7.76 -5.72
CA ALA A 29 15.98 7.90 -6.83
C ALA A 29 16.04 6.70 -7.79
N ASP A 30 17.24 6.20 -8.11
CA ASP A 30 17.45 5.03 -8.96
C ASP A 30 16.87 3.75 -8.32
N LEU A 31 17.07 3.55 -7.01
CA LEU A 31 16.49 2.41 -6.29
C LEU A 31 14.96 2.50 -6.21
N ILE A 32 14.40 3.69 -6.00
CA ILE A 32 12.95 3.92 -6.06
C ILE A 32 12.41 3.60 -7.44
N GLY A 33 13.08 4.05 -8.51
CA GLY A 33 12.71 3.76 -9.90
C GLY A 33 12.65 2.26 -10.18
N LYS A 34 13.73 1.53 -9.88
CA LYS A 34 13.80 0.07 -10.03
C LYS A 34 12.73 -0.66 -9.21
N GLY A 35 12.51 -0.21 -7.97
CA GLY A 35 11.47 -0.76 -7.11
C GLY A 35 10.07 -0.56 -7.69
N LYS A 36 9.76 0.63 -8.21
CA LYS A 36 8.48 0.93 -8.87
C LYS A 36 8.26 0.06 -10.10
N GLU A 37 9.26 -0.04 -10.98
CA GLU A 37 9.19 -0.91 -12.17
C GLU A 37 8.91 -2.36 -11.79
N ARG A 38 9.59 -2.86 -10.76
CA ARG A 38 9.36 -4.21 -10.25
C ARG A 38 7.93 -4.39 -9.75
N LEU A 39 7.41 -3.48 -8.94
CA LEU A 39 6.06 -3.57 -8.41
C LEU A 39 5.00 -3.47 -9.53
N ILE A 40 5.21 -2.62 -10.54
CA ILE A 40 4.31 -2.55 -11.71
C ILE A 40 4.29 -3.90 -12.45
N LYS A 41 5.46 -4.52 -12.65
CA LYS A 41 5.56 -5.85 -13.27
C LYS A 41 4.84 -6.94 -12.46
N ASP A 42 4.85 -6.83 -11.13
CA ASP A 42 4.14 -7.75 -10.23
C ASP A 42 2.62 -7.44 -10.15
N GLY A 43 2.17 -6.41 -10.87
CA GLY A 43 0.76 -6.06 -11.06
C GLY A 43 0.23 -5.03 -10.08
N PHE A 44 1.09 -4.31 -9.36
CA PHE A 44 0.69 -3.20 -8.50
C PHE A 44 0.46 -1.93 -9.32
N HIS A 45 -0.60 -1.19 -9.00
CA HIS A 45 -1.01 0.02 -9.68
C HIS A 45 0.05 1.13 -9.53
N GLY A 46 0.77 1.38 -10.63
CA GLY A 46 1.99 2.17 -10.69
C GLY A 46 1.83 3.60 -10.23
N ALA A 47 0.76 4.28 -10.66
CA ALA A 47 0.51 5.66 -10.29
C ALA A 47 0.26 5.86 -8.79
N SER A 48 -0.17 4.80 -8.08
CA SER A 48 -0.34 4.84 -6.63
C SER A 48 0.86 4.31 -5.84
N ILE A 49 1.96 3.91 -6.48
CA ILE A 49 3.15 3.48 -5.74
C ILE A 49 3.76 4.70 -5.06
N TRP A 50 3.67 4.72 -3.73
CA TRP A 50 4.06 5.85 -2.92
C TRP A 50 5.32 5.53 -2.11
N PRO A 51 6.40 6.33 -2.25
CA PRO A 51 7.54 6.25 -1.35
C PRO A 51 7.19 6.82 0.03
N GLN A 52 7.28 5.99 1.05
CA GLN A 52 7.22 6.34 2.46
C GLN A 52 8.64 6.39 3.03
N ILE A 53 9.12 7.58 3.34
CA ILE A 53 10.39 7.77 4.05
C ILE A 53 10.18 7.34 5.50
N ILE A 54 11.06 6.50 6.02
CA ILE A 54 11.03 6.09 7.42
C ILE A 54 11.69 7.17 8.25
N ALA A 55 11.02 7.63 9.29
CA ALA A 55 11.56 8.58 10.25
C ALA A 55 12.26 7.82 11.38
N TRP A 56 13.29 8.43 11.98
CA TRP A 56 13.95 7.85 13.15
C TRP A 56 12.96 7.56 14.30
N GLY A 57 11.95 8.42 14.47
CA GLY A 57 10.90 8.27 15.48
C GLY A 57 9.83 7.20 15.16
N ASP A 58 9.90 6.53 14.01
CA ASP A 58 9.02 5.39 13.71
C ASP A 58 9.46 4.11 14.45
N HIS A 59 10.68 4.11 15.02
CA HIS A 59 11.21 3.02 15.83
C HIS A 59 10.56 2.92 17.22
N ASP A 60 10.48 1.69 17.73
CA ASP A 60 10.18 1.43 19.15
C ASP A 60 11.40 0.84 19.90
N GLN A 61 11.18 0.40 21.14
CA GLN A 61 12.20 -0.19 22.00
C GLN A 61 12.91 -1.41 21.37
N PHE A 62 12.26 -2.10 20.42
CA PHE A 62 12.81 -3.27 19.74
C PHE A 62 13.73 -2.93 18.55
N GLN A 63 14.06 -1.64 18.36
CA GLN A 63 15.07 -1.17 17.40
C GLN A 63 14.70 -1.41 15.93
N HIS A 64 13.40 -1.43 15.62
CA HIS A 64 12.86 -1.45 14.28
C HIS A 64 11.54 -0.69 14.25
N VAL A 65 11.03 -0.42 13.05
CA VAL A 65 9.77 0.31 12.88
C VAL A 65 8.66 -0.41 13.63
N ASN A 66 7.91 0.32 14.45
CA ASN A 66 6.80 -0.25 15.19
C ASN A 66 5.68 -0.71 14.24
N ASN A 67 5.03 -1.82 14.56
CA ASN A 67 3.99 -2.43 13.73
C ASN A 67 2.79 -1.49 13.43
N VAL A 68 2.46 -0.57 14.33
CA VAL A 68 1.36 0.41 14.15
C VAL A 68 1.66 1.40 13.01
N HIS A 69 2.93 1.69 12.73
CA HIS A 69 3.29 2.61 11.65
C HIS A 69 2.95 2.02 10.27
N PHE A 70 3.07 0.69 10.10
CA PHE A 70 2.71 0.03 8.85
C PHE A 70 1.23 0.25 8.48
N SER A 71 0.30 0.19 9.45
CA SER A 71 -1.11 0.46 9.16
C SER A 71 -1.35 1.91 8.74
N LYS A 72 -0.58 2.87 9.26
CA LYS A 72 -0.65 4.29 8.86
C LYS A 72 -0.11 4.50 7.44
N PHE A 73 1.01 3.85 7.09
CA PHE A 73 1.56 3.91 5.74
C PHE A 73 0.58 3.33 4.71
N ILE A 74 -0.02 2.19 5.04
CA ILE A 74 -1.06 1.56 4.23
C ILE A 74 -2.26 2.50 4.11
N GLU A 75 -2.77 3.07 5.20
CA GLU A 75 -3.91 4.00 5.19
C GLU A 75 -3.69 5.21 4.28
N SER A 76 -2.57 5.91 4.40
CA SER A 76 -2.32 7.08 3.58
C SER A 76 -2.16 6.69 2.10
N ASN A 77 -1.57 5.52 1.79
CA ASN A 77 -1.54 5.01 0.42
C ASN A 77 -2.94 4.63 -0.10
N ARG A 78 -3.84 4.18 0.78
CA ARG A 78 -5.25 3.84 0.45
C ARG A 78 -5.97 5.05 -0.10
N MET A 79 -5.85 6.17 0.59
CA MET A 79 -6.50 7.42 0.18
C MET A 79 -5.94 7.94 -1.14
N LEU A 80 -4.61 7.86 -1.34
CA LEU A 80 -4.00 8.18 -2.63
C LEU A 80 -4.54 7.28 -3.74
N PHE A 81 -4.53 5.96 -3.54
CA PHE A 81 -5.02 5.01 -4.54
C PHE A 81 -6.48 5.27 -4.91
N PHE A 82 -7.37 5.43 -3.93
CA PHE A 82 -8.78 5.67 -4.21
C PHE A 82 -9.04 7.02 -4.86
N SER A 83 -8.33 8.07 -4.46
CA SER A 83 -8.42 9.38 -5.14
C SER A 83 -7.98 9.29 -6.61
N LEU A 84 -6.94 8.51 -6.93
CA LEU A 84 -6.48 8.35 -8.31
C LEU A 84 -7.46 7.53 -9.16
N VAL A 85 -7.90 6.37 -8.67
CA VAL A 85 -8.79 5.51 -9.48
C VAL A 85 -10.18 6.12 -9.63
N SER A 86 -10.63 6.96 -8.68
CA SER A 86 -11.95 7.60 -8.76
C SER A 86 -12.01 8.80 -9.71
N LYS A 87 -10.87 9.35 -10.16
CA LYS A 87 -10.86 10.47 -11.13
C LYS A 87 -11.63 10.17 -12.42
N GLN A 88 -11.66 8.91 -12.85
CA GLN A 88 -12.39 8.50 -14.05
C GLN A 88 -13.90 8.37 -13.85
N MET A 89 -14.39 8.47 -12.62
CA MET A 89 -15.81 8.32 -12.27
C MET A 89 -16.57 9.66 -12.39
N GLY A 90 -15.89 10.77 -12.67
CA GLY A 90 -16.45 12.13 -12.70
C GLY A 90 -16.34 12.83 -11.36
N GLU A 91 -16.49 14.15 -11.35
CA GLU A 91 -16.24 15.02 -10.18
C GLU A 91 -17.06 14.65 -8.95
N GLU A 92 -18.39 14.51 -9.09
CA GLU A 92 -19.28 14.17 -7.97
C GLU A 92 -18.91 12.82 -7.34
N ARG A 93 -18.66 11.79 -8.17
CA ARG A 93 -18.30 10.45 -7.69
C ARG A 93 -16.90 10.41 -7.09
N HIS A 94 -15.94 11.15 -7.65
CA HIS A 94 -14.63 11.32 -7.03
C HIS A 94 -14.78 11.94 -5.63
N ASP A 95 -15.58 13.00 -5.51
CA ASP A 95 -15.85 13.69 -4.25
C ASP A 95 -16.52 12.78 -3.21
N ASP A 96 -17.50 11.97 -3.61
CA ASP A 96 -18.11 10.97 -2.75
C ASP A 96 -17.06 10.03 -2.12
N ILE A 97 -16.13 9.53 -2.95
CA ILE A 97 -15.07 8.61 -2.51
C ILE A 97 -14.09 9.30 -1.56
N VAL A 98 -13.55 10.47 -1.94
CA VAL A 98 -12.46 11.11 -1.16
C VAL A 98 -12.93 11.88 0.06
N LYS A 99 -14.19 12.36 0.07
CA LYS A 99 -14.78 13.09 1.20
C LYS A 99 -15.67 12.22 2.09
N GLY A 100 -15.86 10.94 1.73
CA GLY A 100 -16.73 10.03 2.47
C GLY A 100 -18.19 10.48 2.45
N LYS A 101 -18.69 10.87 1.27
CA LYS A 101 -20.08 11.29 1.03
C LYS A 101 -20.76 10.34 0.05
N GLY A 102 -22.08 10.46 -0.06
CA GLY A 102 -22.87 9.63 -0.99
C GLY A 102 -22.60 8.14 -0.78
N VAL A 103 -22.19 7.45 -1.84
CA VAL A 103 -21.70 6.06 -1.76
C VAL A 103 -20.18 6.05 -1.77
N GLY A 104 -19.59 5.79 -0.61
CA GLY A 104 -18.14 5.74 -0.38
C GLY A 104 -17.66 4.35 0.03
N ILE A 105 -16.42 4.30 0.56
CA ILE A 105 -15.73 3.07 0.93
C ILE A 105 -15.49 3.05 2.43
N ILE A 106 -15.78 1.90 3.06
CA ILE A 106 -15.38 1.61 4.44
C ILE A 106 -14.43 0.42 4.44
N LEU A 107 -13.35 0.52 5.20
CA LEU A 107 -12.45 -0.60 5.46
C LEU A 107 -13.10 -1.57 6.46
N SER A 108 -13.41 -2.78 6.01
CA SER A 108 -14.01 -3.82 6.85
C SER A 108 -12.96 -4.68 7.56
N SER A 109 -11.78 -4.86 6.97
CA SER A 109 -10.69 -5.65 7.56
C SER A 109 -9.35 -5.24 6.98
N LEU A 110 -8.31 -5.31 7.81
CA LEU A 110 -6.91 -5.12 7.43
C LEU A 110 -6.08 -6.22 8.10
N ALA A 111 -5.45 -7.06 7.30
CA ALA A 111 -4.56 -8.11 7.76
C ALA A 111 -3.14 -7.86 7.24
N ILE A 112 -2.19 -7.58 8.13
CA ILE A 112 -0.79 -7.30 7.79
C ILE A 112 0.08 -8.51 8.15
N ARG A 113 0.89 -8.96 7.20
CA ARG A 113 1.95 -9.95 7.41
C ARG A 113 3.30 -9.26 7.39
N PHE A 114 3.96 -9.22 8.55
CA PHE A 114 5.32 -8.71 8.71
C PHE A 114 6.32 -9.80 8.35
N ARG A 115 7.26 -9.52 7.45
CA ARG A 115 8.24 -10.50 6.96
C ARG A 115 9.66 -10.18 7.42
N ARG A 116 10.01 -8.89 7.44
CA ARG A 116 11.35 -8.41 7.75
C ARG A 116 11.24 -7.11 8.58
N PRO A 117 12.10 -6.90 9.58
CA PRO A 117 12.16 -5.61 10.28
C PRO A 117 12.63 -4.52 9.31
N VAL A 118 12.09 -3.31 9.47
CA VAL A 118 12.54 -2.11 8.75
C VAL A 118 13.23 -1.19 9.74
N LEU A 119 14.35 -0.60 9.33
CA LEU A 119 15.15 0.28 10.16
C LEU A 119 15.29 1.64 9.47
N TYR A 120 15.34 2.71 10.26
CA TYR A 120 15.84 3.99 9.79
C TYR A 120 17.35 3.91 9.53
N PRO A 121 17.86 4.58 8.49
CA PRO A 121 17.10 5.23 7.40
C PRO A 121 16.69 4.20 6.34
N ASP A 122 15.48 4.30 5.80
CA ASP A 122 14.98 3.50 4.67
C ASP A 122 13.84 4.26 3.97
N THR A 123 13.52 3.87 2.75
CA THR A 123 12.28 4.25 2.06
C THR A 123 11.53 2.98 1.66
N ILE A 124 10.28 2.90 2.11
CA ILE A 124 9.37 1.82 1.73
C ILE A 124 8.52 2.29 0.56
N LEU A 125 8.49 1.52 -0.52
CA LEU A 125 7.49 1.66 -1.58
C LEU A 125 6.22 0.92 -1.17
N VAL A 126 5.10 1.65 -1.06
CA VAL A 126 3.78 1.07 -0.79
C VAL A 126 3.02 0.96 -2.10
N GLY A 127 2.68 -0.26 -2.51
CA GLY A 127 1.98 -0.55 -3.76
C GLY A 127 0.65 -1.27 -3.53
N ARG A 128 -0.35 -1.02 -4.38
CA ARG A 128 -1.71 -1.57 -4.27
C ARG A 128 -2.17 -2.29 -5.51
N LYS A 129 -2.89 -3.40 -5.33
CA LYS A 129 -3.39 -4.26 -6.39
C LYS A 129 -4.78 -4.79 -6.03
N PRO A 130 -5.85 -4.39 -6.76
CA PRO A 130 -7.14 -5.04 -6.59
C PRO A 130 -7.07 -6.52 -6.98
N ILE A 131 -7.73 -7.37 -6.21
CA ILE A 131 -7.81 -8.81 -6.48
C ILE A 131 -9.12 -9.09 -7.23
N LEU A 132 -9.00 -9.71 -8.41
CA LEU A 132 -10.12 -10.06 -9.28
C LEU A 132 -10.53 -11.53 -9.11
N PRO A 133 -11.79 -11.90 -9.40
CA PRO A 133 -12.91 -11.03 -9.78
C PRO A 133 -13.46 -10.21 -8.60
N LEU A 134 -14.06 -9.06 -8.90
CA LEU A 134 -14.79 -8.26 -7.91
C LEU A 134 -16.23 -8.75 -7.84
N GLU A 135 -16.55 -9.55 -6.82
CA GLU A 135 -17.85 -10.21 -6.66
C GLU A 135 -18.55 -9.80 -5.35
N GLY A 136 -19.84 -9.49 -5.44
CA GLY A 136 -20.67 -9.05 -4.32
C GLY A 136 -20.37 -7.61 -3.85
N GLY A 137 -20.84 -7.26 -2.64
CA GLY A 137 -20.63 -5.94 -2.01
C GLY A 137 -19.29 -5.77 -1.29
N ARG A 138 -18.31 -6.65 -1.53
CA ARG A 138 -16.97 -6.60 -0.93
C ARG A 138 -15.92 -6.66 -2.03
N PHE A 139 -14.78 -6.01 -1.80
CA PHE A 139 -13.63 -6.09 -2.68
C PHE A 139 -12.34 -6.16 -1.88
N THR A 140 -11.36 -6.87 -2.42
CA THR A 140 -10.07 -7.08 -1.75
C THR A 140 -8.97 -6.31 -2.48
N ILE A 141 -8.20 -5.54 -1.73
CA ILE A 141 -6.97 -4.90 -2.19
C ILE A 141 -5.79 -5.59 -1.52
N GLN A 142 -4.88 -6.13 -2.33
CA GLN A 142 -3.57 -6.56 -1.87
C GLN A 142 -2.63 -5.36 -1.85
N THR A 143 -1.88 -5.22 -0.77
CA THR A 143 -0.89 -4.16 -0.58
C THR A 143 0.47 -4.78 -0.31
N THR A 144 1.52 -4.24 -0.92
CA THR A 144 2.91 -4.61 -0.65
C THR A 144 3.67 -3.43 -0.08
N LEU A 145 4.63 -3.73 0.79
CA LEU A 145 5.59 -2.78 1.33
C LEU A 145 6.98 -3.30 0.99
N PHE A 146 7.65 -2.60 0.08
CA PHE A 146 8.96 -2.99 -0.45
C PHE A 146 10.04 -2.02 0.04
N SER A 147 11.04 -2.51 0.75
CA SER A 147 12.18 -1.71 1.22
C SER A 147 13.17 -1.52 0.08
N ILE A 148 13.56 -0.26 -0.18
CA ILE A 148 14.64 0.00 -1.13
C ILE A 148 16.02 -0.32 -0.52
N ALA A 149 16.18 -0.25 0.80
CA ALA A 149 17.41 -0.68 1.46
C ALA A 149 17.68 -2.17 1.27
N GLN A 150 16.65 -2.98 1.53
CA GLN A 150 16.75 -4.44 1.53
C GLN A 150 16.49 -5.05 0.16
N GLN A 151 16.02 -4.25 -0.80
CA GLN A 151 15.57 -4.69 -2.12
C GLN A 151 14.59 -5.88 -2.03
N ALA A 152 13.68 -5.84 -1.05
CA ALA A 152 12.79 -6.94 -0.72
C ALA A 152 11.45 -6.48 -0.13
N GLU A 153 10.41 -7.31 -0.30
CA GLU A 153 9.13 -7.13 0.40
C GLU A 153 9.34 -7.33 1.92
N VAL A 154 9.08 -6.28 2.69
CA VAL A 154 9.23 -6.29 4.16
C VAL A 154 7.92 -6.56 4.87
N ALA A 155 6.80 -6.20 4.24
CA ALA A 155 5.46 -6.58 4.68
C ALA A 155 4.50 -6.65 3.49
N SER A 156 3.42 -7.40 3.69
CA SER A 156 2.27 -7.43 2.76
C SER A 156 0.99 -7.30 3.56
N ALA A 157 -0.05 -6.75 2.96
CA ALA A 157 -1.36 -6.65 3.60
C ALA A 157 -2.49 -7.04 2.65
N GLU A 158 -3.58 -7.50 3.25
CA GLU A 158 -4.86 -7.71 2.58
C GLU A 158 -5.90 -6.79 3.23
N GLU A 159 -6.56 -5.97 2.41
CA GLU A 159 -7.57 -5.01 2.84
C GLU A 159 -8.90 -5.38 2.20
N ILE A 160 -9.92 -5.58 3.04
CA ILE A 160 -11.28 -5.85 2.58
C ILE A 160 -12.07 -4.54 2.69
N GLY A 161 -12.43 -3.98 1.54
CA GLY A 161 -13.31 -2.82 1.43
C GLY A 161 -14.76 -3.23 1.21
N VAL A 162 -15.68 -2.38 1.69
CA VAL A 162 -17.11 -2.47 1.39
C VAL A 162 -17.64 -1.11 0.96
N CYS A 163 -18.67 -1.10 0.12
CA CYS A 163 -19.37 0.13 -0.24
C CYS A 163 -20.45 0.44 0.80
N TYR A 164 -20.54 1.72 1.16
CA TYR A 164 -21.47 2.21 2.17
C TYR A 164 -22.12 3.50 1.70
N ASP A 165 -23.45 3.54 1.80
CA ASP A 165 -24.23 4.74 1.53
C ASP A 165 -24.34 5.56 2.82
N TYR A 166 -23.65 6.70 2.86
CA TYR A 166 -23.61 7.62 3.99
C TYR A 166 -24.92 8.39 4.19
N LYS A 167 -25.81 8.43 3.18
CA LYS A 167 -27.16 9.02 3.31
C LYS A 167 -28.14 8.01 3.88
N ALA A 168 -28.15 6.79 3.32
CA ALA A 168 -29.06 5.72 3.74
C ALA A 168 -28.56 4.91 4.95
N LEU A 169 -27.32 5.15 5.40
CA LEU A 169 -26.67 4.47 6.52
C LEU A 169 -26.71 2.94 6.41
N LYS A 170 -26.42 2.43 5.21
CA LYS A 170 -26.43 0.99 4.93
C LYS A 170 -25.31 0.59 3.98
N LYS A 171 -24.91 -0.69 4.07
CA LYS A 171 -24.05 -1.31 3.07
C LYS A 171 -24.80 -1.41 1.74
N VAL A 172 -24.07 -1.19 0.65
CA VAL A 172 -24.57 -1.32 -0.71
C VAL A 172 -23.59 -2.15 -1.54
N ASP A 173 -24.07 -2.70 -2.65
CA ASP A 173 -23.20 -3.38 -3.60
C ASP A 173 -22.19 -2.42 -4.22
N LEU A 174 -21.09 -2.99 -4.76
CA LEU A 174 -20.05 -2.24 -5.43
C LEU A 174 -20.62 -1.54 -6.69
N PRO A 175 -20.68 -0.19 -6.74
CA PRO A 175 -21.19 0.53 -7.89
C PRO A 175 -20.40 0.20 -9.17
N ASN A 176 -21.08 0.13 -10.32
CA ASN A 176 -20.46 -0.30 -11.59
C ASN A 176 -19.31 0.61 -12.06
N ASP A 177 -19.44 1.92 -11.87
CA ASP A 177 -18.40 2.91 -12.16
C ASP A 177 -17.13 2.62 -11.34
N PHE A 178 -17.31 2.32 -10.05
CA PHE A 178 -16.20 2.03 -9.16
C PHE A 178 -15.61 0.63 -9.41
N LYS A 179 -16.45 -0.38 -9.70
CA LYS A 179 -16.02 -1.70 -10.14
C LYS A 179 -15.12 -1.59 -11.37
N GLN A 180 -15.57 -0.87 -12.40
CA GLN A 180 -14.78 -0.65 -13.61
C GLN A 180 -13.45 0.02 -13.31
N ALA A 181 -13.45 1.03 -12.42
CA ALA A 181 -12.23 1.73 -12.04
C ALA A 181 -11.19 0.82 -11.36
N LEU A 182 -11.64 -0.06 -10.47
CA LEU A 182 -10.76 -1.05 -9.82
C LEU A 182 -10.28 -2.14 -10.79
N GLU A 183 -11.15 -2.62 -11.69
CA GLU A 183 -10.78 -3.58 -12.72
C GLU A 183 -9.73 -3.01 -13.68
N ASP A 184 -9.88 -1.74 -14.09
CA ASP A 184 -8.93 -1.06 -14.94
C ASP A 184 -7.56 -0.94 -14.26
N ALA A 185 -7.53 -0.57 -12.97
CA ALA A 185 -6.31 -0.50 -12.19
C ALA A 185 -5.60 -1.85 -12.03
N ALA A 186 -6.36 -2.95 -11.94
CA ALA A 186 -5.82 -4.30 -11.84
C ALA A 186 -5.32 -4.84 -13.20
N LYS A 187 -6.03 -4.55 -14.29
CA LYS A 187 -5.73 -5.04 -15.65
C LYS A 187 -4.62 -4.23 -16.32
N ASN A 188 -4.46 -2.95 -15.99
CA ASN A 188 -3.45 -2.07 -16.57
C ASN A 188 -2.61 -1.35 -15.50
N PRO A 189 -1.80 -2.09 -14.71
CA PRO A 189 -1.10 -1.55 -13.55
C PRO A 189 -0.10 -0.43 -13.89
N GLY A 190 0.53 -0.48 -15.06
CA GLY A 190 1.47 0.56 -15.52
C GLY A 190 0.83 1.67 -16.37
N GLY A 191 -0.48 1.62 -16.57
CA GLY A 191 -1.19 2.55 -17.42
C GLY A 191 -1.31 3.97 -16.84
N PRO A 192 -1.61 4.97 -17.69
CA PRO A 192 -1.93 6.30 -17.21
C PRO A 192 -3.23 6.29 -16.39
N VAL A 193 -3.30 7.17 -15.39
CA VAL A 193 -4.55 7.39 -14.63
C VAL A 193 -5.58 8.03 -15.55
N LYS A 194 -6.70 7.34 -15.77
CA LYS A 194 -7.84 7.90 -16.49
C LYS A 194 -8.49 9.00 -15.65
N SER A 195 -8.89 10.10 -16.28
CA SER A 195 -9.54 11.23 -15.61
C SER A 195 -10.75 11.70 -16.41
N ARG A 196 -11.83 11.99 -15.69
CA ARG A 196 -13.03 12.71 -16.15
C ARG A 196 -13.38 13.87 -15.21
N LEU A 197 -12.42 14.27 -14.38
CA LEU A 197 -12.44 15.52 -13.62
C LEU A 197 -12.20 16.70 -14.56
#